data_AF-A0A939Y5M5-F1
#
_entry.id   AF-A0A939Y5M5-F1
#
_cell.length_a   1.000
_cell.length_b   1.000
_cell.length_c   1.000
_cell.angle_alpha   90.00
_cell.angle_beta   90.00
_cell.angle_gamma   90.00
#
_symmetry.space_group_name_H-M   'P 1'
#
loop_
_entity.id
_entity.type
_entity.pdbx_description
1 polymer ?
#
loop_
_entity_poly.entity_id
_entity_poly.type
_entity_poly.pdbx_seq_one_letter_code
_entity_poly.pdbx_strand_id
1 'polypeptide(L)'
;MGKRLKKLKRIKKIRLHHEGTRTLVLGAIFLLAANALLHFCIPNQFPFYVFAGVSICVYLILANFFQCPIRCFEGDTDGLVIAPADGKVVVVEEVEETEYFHDKRIMVSIFMSLLNVHANWIPVDGTIKMVRHHDGNFFKAWLPKASEENERCTVVISTADGTEILARQIAGAMARRIVTYPHEGDACFVDEHLGFIKFGSRVDLFLPLGTEVCVKLNDRTVGNETIIAHLKPQKEEE
;
A
#
# COMPACT_ATOMS: atom_id res chain seq x y z
N MET A 1 26.40 6.67 12.64
CA MET A 1 25.03 6.92 12.13
C MET A 1 24.85 8.21 11.30
N GLY A 2 25.44 9.36 11.65
CA GLY A 2 25.06 10.66 11.05
C GLY A 2 25.33 10.90 9.54
N LYS A 3 26.24 10.14 8.89
CA LYS A 3 26.51 10.30 7.44
C LYS A 3 25.54 9.51 6.54
N ARG A 4 24.90 8.45 7.05
CA ARG A 4 23.93 7.62 6.30
C ARG A 4 22.57 8.33 6.18
N LEU A 5 22.11 8.95 7.28
CA LEU A 5 20.92 9.81 7.32
C LEU A 5 21.01 11.05 6.41
N LYS A 6 22.17 11.73 6.33
CA LYS A 6 22.34 12.90 5.44
C LYS A 6 22.34 12.55 3.95
N LYS A 7 22.72 11.31 3.58
CA LYS A 7 22.74 10.87 2.17
C LYS A 7 21.33 10.50 1.66
N LEU A 8 20.45 10.03 2.55
CA LEU A 8 19.04 9.74 2.26
C LEU A 8 18.17 11.01 2.19
N LYS A 9 18.44 12.01 3.07
CA LYS A 9 17.70 13.30 3.08
C LYS A 9 17.83 14.14 1.81
N ARG A 10 18.78 13.84 0.90
CA ARG A 10 19.03 14.63 -0.31
C ARG A 10 18.36 14.08 -1.59
N ILE A 11 17.58 13.02 -1.49
CA ILE A 11 16.92 12.43 -2.65
C ILE A 11 15.44 12.22 -2.32
N LYS A 12 14.63 13.29 -2.43
CA LYS A 12 13.21 13.16 -2.81
C LYS A 12 13.16 12.72 -4.29
N LYS A 13 13.72 11.55 -4.65
CA LYS A 13 13.43 10.95 -5.95
C LYS A 13 12.05 10.34 -5.81
N ILE A 14 11.09 11.00 -6.43
CA ILE A 14 9.89 10.35 -6.93
C ILE A 14 10.39 9.22 -7.84
N ARG A 15 10.44 7.98 -7.31
CA ARG A 15 10.78 6.81 -8.10
C ARG A 15 9.46 6.32 -8.69
N LEU A 16 9.40 6.16 -10.01
CA LEU A 16 8.28 5.47 -10.62
C LEU A 16 8.48 3.98 -10.39
N HIS A 17 7.39 3.32 -10.03
CA HIS A 17 7.36 1.89 -9.92
C HIS A 17 7.63 1.28 -11.31
N HIS A 18 8.52 0.29 -11.40
CA HIS A 18 8.90 -0.27 -12.71
C HIS A 18 7.69 -0.82 -13.48
N GLU A 19 6.77 -1.48 -12.76
CA GLU A 19 5.47 -1.96 -13.28
C GLU A 19 4.58 -0.86 -13.89
N GLY A 20 4.76 0.39 -13.50
CA GLY A 20 4.01 1.54 -14.02
C GLY A 20 4.61 2.17 -15.26
N THR A 21 5.90 1.94 -15.52
CA THR A 21 6.65 2.67 -16.56
C THR A 21 6.04 2.45 -17.94
N ARG A 22 5.70 1.19 -18.28
CA ARG A 22 5.07 0.86 -19.56
C ARG A 22 3.68 1.49 -19.69
N THR A 23 2.87 1.43 -18.63
CA THR A 23 1.53 2.01 -18.60
C THR A 23 1.57 3.53 -18.78
N LEU A 24 2.50 4.20 -18.11
CA LEU A 24 2.67 5.66 -18.21
C LEU A 24 3.15 6.09 -19.60
N VAL A 25 4.14 5.39 -20.17
CA VAL A 25 4.64 5.73 -21.52
C VAL A 25 3.57 5.52 -22.59
N LEU A 26 2.89 4.37 -22.59
CA LEU A 26 1.81 4.10 -23.54
C LEU A 26 0.64 5.06 -23.35
N GLY A 27 0.28 5.36 -22.10
CA GLY A 27 -0.76 6.34 -21.77
C GLY A 27 -0.42 7.74 -22.27
N ALA A 28 0.84 8.18 -22.10
CA ALA A 28 1.31 9.47 -22.62
C ALA A 28 1.20 9.54 -24.14
N ILE A 29 1.68 8.51 -24.85
CA ILE A 29 1.61 8.44 -26.31
C ILE A 29 0.16 8.49 -26.78
N PHE A 30 -0.73 7.71 -26.15
CA PHE A 30 -2.15 7.68 -26.49
C PHE A 30 -2.81 9.05 -26.28
N LEU A 31 -2.59 9.68 -25.12
CA LEU A 31 -3.17 11.00 -24.82
C LEU A 31 -2.64 12.07 -25.78
N LEU A 32 -1.34 12.05 -26.11
CA LEU A 32 -0.77 12.98 -27.09
C LEU A 32 -1.37 12.77 -28.49
N ALA A 33 -1.51 11.52 -28.94
CA ALA A 33 -2.12 11.21 -30.23
C ALA A 33 -3.59 11.64 -30.29
N ALA A 34 -4.37 11.40 -29.22
CA ALA A 34 -5.76 11.84 -29.14
C ALA A 34 -5.89 13.37 -29.15
N ASN A 35 -5.03 14.08 -28.43
CA ASN A 35 -5.00 15.55 -28.44
C ASN A 35 -4.60 16.09 -29.82
N ALA A 36 -3.60 15.49 -30.48
CA ALA A 36 -3.18 15.88 -31.82
C ALA A 36 -4.31 15.65 -32.84
N LEU A 37 -4.96 14.48 -32.81
CA LEU A 37 -6.10 14.17 -33.67
C LEU A 37 -7.23 15.20 -33.49
N LEU A 38 -7.56 15.53 -32.24
CA LEU A 38 -8.59 16.53 -31.94
C LEU A 38 -8.22 17.91 -32.50
N HIS A 39 -6.94 18.31 -32.39
CA HIS A 39 -6.43 19.57 -32.91
C HIS A 39 -6.51 19.65 -34.44
N PHE A 40 -6.19 18.56 -35.15
CA PHE A 40 -6.20 18.54 -36.62
C PHE A 40 -7.59 18.32 -37.22
N CYS A 41 -8.47 17.57 -36.56
CA CYS A 41 -9.81 17.24 -37.08
C CYS A 41 -10.88 18.29 -36.73
N ILE A 42 -10.70 19.06 -35.65
CA ILE A 42 -11.69 20.05 -35.21
C ILE A 42 -11.10 21.46 -35.34
N PRO A 43 -11.63 22.32 -36.24
CA PRO A 43 -11.14 23.69 -36.42
C PRO A 43 -11.33 24.57 -35.17
N ASN A 44 -12.33 24.27 -34.35
CA ASN A 44 -12.57 24.99 -33.10
C ASN A 44 -11.56 24.59 -32.03
N GLN A 45 -10.79 25.56 -31.54
CA GLN A 45 -9.76 25.34 -30.53
C GLN A 45 -10.31 25.14 -29.11
N PHE A 46 -11.55 25.56 -28.82
CA PHE A 46 -12.14 25.42 -27.49
C PHE A 46 -12.21 23.96 -27.00
N PRO A 47 -12.78 22.98 -27.74
CA PRO A 47 -12.82 21.59 -27.31
C PRO A 47 -11.42 20.99 -27.15
N PHE A 48 -10.42 21.46 -27.92
CA PHE A 48 -9.03 21.05 -27.76
C PHE A 48 -8.48 21.43 -26.38
N TYR A 49 -8.62 22.70 -25.96
CA TYR A 49 -8.09 23.13 -24.65
C TYR A 49 -8.77 22.42 -23.47
N VAL A 50 -10.08 22.18 -23.56
CA VAL A 50 -10.82 21.41 -22.53
C VAL A 50 -10.30 19.97 -22.45
N PHE A 51 -10.18 19.29 -23.60
CA PHE A 51 -9.69 17.92 -23.64
C PHE A 51 -8.23 17.79 -23.20
N ALA A 52 -7.38 18.76 -23.56
CA ALA A 52 -5.99 18.84 -23.12
C ALA A 52 -5.90 18.99 -21.60
N GLY A 53 -6.71 19.87 -21.00
CA GLY A 53 -6.78 20.02 -19.55
C GLY A 53 -7.17 18.72 -18.84
N VAL A 54 -8.21 18.05 -19.32
CA VAL A 54 -8.64 16.74 -18.78
C VAL A 54 -7.55 15.68 -18.95
N SER A 55 -6.90 15.63 -20.12
CA SER A 55 -5.81 14.68 -20.40
C SER A 55 -4.64 14.84 -19.44
N ILE A 56 -4.25 16.08 -19.14
CA ILE A 56 -3.19 16.38 -18.16
C ILE A 56 -3.63 15.90 -16.77
N CYS A 57 -4.85 16.23 -16.33
CA CYS A 57 -5.36 15.77 -15.03
C CYS A 57 -5.35 14.24 -14.91
N VAL A 58 -5.84 13.52 -15.94
CA VAL A 58 -5.83 12.05 -15.98
C VAL A 58 -4.41 11.51 -15.92
N TYR A 59 -3.49 12.09 -16.69
CA TYR A 59 -2.09 11.66 -16.68
C TYR A 59 -1.43 11.87 -15.32
N LEU A 60 -1.70 12.99 -14.64
CA LEU A 60 -1.17 13.26 -13.31
C LEU A 60 -1.69 12.26 -12.26
N ILE A 61 -2.97 11.88 -12.34
CA ILE A 61 -3.55 10.84 -11.48
C ILE A 61 -2.85 9.49 -11.72
N LEU A 62 -2.67 9.10 -12.99
CA LEU A 62 -1.93 7.87 -13.33
C LEU A 62 -0.47 7.92 -12.88
N ALA A 63 0.20 9.07 -13.03
CA ALA A 63 1.58 9.24 -12.58
C ALA A 63 1.71 9.11 -11.07
N ASN A 64 0.78 9.70 -10.31
CA ASN A 64 0.73 9.57 -8.85
C ASN A 64 0.43 8.13 -8.42
N PHE A 65 -0.46 7.44 -9.12
CA PHE A 65 -0.79 6.04 -8.86
C PHE A 65 0.45 5.12 -8.89
N PHE A 66 1.33 5.29 -9.89
CA PHE A 66 2.55 4.49 -10.05
C PHE A 66 3.78 5.09 -9.36
N GLN A 67 3.60 6.12 -8.55
CA GLN A 67 4.68 6.68 -7.76
C GLN A 67 5.05 5.71 -6.63
N CYS A 68 6.34 5.62 -6.34
CA CYS A 68 6.92 4.83 -5.25
C CYS A 68 7.88 5.78 -4.51
N PRO A 69 7.37 6.54 -3.52
CA PRO A 69 8.17 7.49 -2.76
C PRO A 69 9.15 6.73 -1.86
N ILE A 70 10.36 7.26 -1.72
CA ILE A 70 11.30 6.77 -0.72
C ILE A 70 10.89 7.42 0.61
N ARG A 71 10.47 6.59 1.56
CA ARG A 71 10.15 6.99 2.93
C ARG A 71 11.05 6.22 3.88
N CYS A 72 11.46 6.91 4.94
CA CYS A 72 12.20 6.30 6.04
C CYS A 72 11.49 6.71 7.31
N PHE A 73 11.11 5.73 8.13
CA PHE A 73 10.51 5.96 9.42
C PHE A 73 11.55 6.61 10.34
N GLU A 74 11.21 7.76 10.93
CA GLU A 74 12.09 8.45 11.87
C GLU A 74 11.72 8.00 13.30
N GLY A 75 12.27 6.88 13.77
CA GLY A 75 12.00 6.35 15.11
C GLY A 75 12.66 4.99 15.39
N ASP A 76 12.46 4.49 16.61
CA ASP A 76 12.71 3.08 16.94
C ASP A 76 11.51 2.26 16.46
N THR A 77 11.79 1.15 15.80
CA THR A 77 10.80 0.25 15.20
C THR A 77 10.45 -0.92 16.12
N ASP A 78 11.18 -1.09 17.23
CA ASP A 78 10.94 -2.18 18.17
C ASP A 78 9.53 -2.11 18.78
N GLY A 79 8.78 -3.21 18.65
CA GLY A 79 7.41 -3.32 19.13
C GLY A 79 6.38 -2.42 18.43
N LEU A 80 6.73 -1.73 17.35
CA LEU A 80 5.81 -0.88 16.59
C LEU A 80 5.28 -1.57 15.35
N VAL A 81 4.02 -1.32 15.04
CA VAL A 81 3.41 -1.63 13.75
C VAL A 81 3.22 -0.35 12.97
N ILE A 82 3.89 -0.23 11.83
CA ILE A 82 3.83 0.94 10.95
C ILE A 82 2.85 0.69 9.80
N ALA A 83 2.19 1.75 9.34
CA ALA A 83 1.21 1.67 8.27
C ALA A 83 1.85 1.10 7.00
N PRO A 84 1.34 0.00 6.44
CA PRO A 84 1.87 -0.58 5.22
C PRO A 84 1.44 0.18 3.97
N ALA A 85 0.55 1.18 4.07
CA ALA A 85 -0.08 1.83 2.92
C ALA A 85 -0.54 3.26 3.21
N ASP A 86 -0.58 4.08 2.15
CA ASP A 86 -1.30 5.35 2.14
C ASP A 86 -2.79 5.12 2.03
N GLY A 87 -3.59 5.73 2.90
CA GLY A 87 -5.03 5.58 2.77
C GLY A 87 -5.84 6.07 3.95
N LYS A 88 -6.95 5.39 4.16
CA LYS A 88 -7.90 5.64 5.24
C LYS A 88 -8.19 4.33 5.97
N VAL A 89 -8.17 4.37 7.30
CA VAL A 89 -8.60 3.24 8.13
C VAL A 89 -10.10 3.03 7.95
N VAL A 90 -10.49 1.85 7.49
CA VAL A 90 -11.90 1.50 7.22
C VAL A 90 -12.43 0.39 8.11
N VAL A 91 -11.56 -0.34 8.80
CA VAL A 91 -11.94 -1.34 9.80
C VAL A 91 -10.92 -1.35 10.93
N VAL A 92 -11.42 -1.43 12.17
CA VAL A 92 -10.66 -1.76 13.39
C VAL A 92 -11.58 -2.63 14.23
N GLU A 93 -11.43 -3.95 14.15
CA GLU A 93 -12.31 -4.89 14.85
C GLU A 93 -11.62 -6.23 15.16
N GLU A 94 -12.14 -6.98 16.12
CA GLU A 94 -11.70 -8.35 16.35
C GLU A 94 -12.38 -9.30 15.36
N VAL A 95 -11.59 -10.08 14.63
CA VAL A 95 -12.06 -11.07 13.67
C VAL A 95 -11.38 -12.40 13.90
N GLU A 96 -12.01 -13.48 13.45
CA GLU A 96 -11.36 -14.78 13.37
C GLU A 96 -10.54 -14.85 12.07
N GLU A 97 -9.22 -15.01 12.17
CA GLU A 97 -8.33 -15.15 11.02
C GLU A 97 -8.22 -16.64 10.69
N THR A 98 -8.67 -17.03 9.50
CA THR A 98 -8.92 -18.43 9.15
C THR A 98 -7.88 -19.05 8.21
N GLU A 99 -6.91 -18.28 7.72
CA GLU A 99 -5.94 -18.77 6.73
C GLU A 99 -4.67 -19.33 7.36
N TYR A 100 -4.17 -18.69 8.41
CA TYR A 100 -2.89 -19.02 9.04
C TYR A 100 -3.02 -19.20 10.55
N PHE A 101 -3.64 -18.26 11.26
CA PHE A 101 -3.69 -18.31 12.72
C PHE A 101 -4.78 -19.25 13.24
N HIS A 102 -5.92 -19.33 12.54
CA HIS A 102 -7.11 -20.06 12.98
C HIS A 102 -7.58 -19.66 14.40
N ASP A 103 -7.42 -18.37 14.73
CA ASP A 103 -7.76 -17.78 16.03
C ASP A 103 -8.30 -16.34 15.88
N LYS A 104 -8.61 -15.70 17.01
CA LYS A 104 -9.07 -14.29 17.03
C LYS A 104 -7.89 -13.33 16.97
N ARG A 105 -7.99 -12.33 16.09
CA ARG A 105 -7.00 -11.27 15.87
C ARG A 105 -7.69 -9.91 15.78
N ILE A 106 -6.95 -8.86 16.10
CA ILE A 106 -7.38 -7.49 15.82
C ILE A 106 -7.03 -7.19 14.36
N MET A 107 -8.05 -6.91 13.55
CA MET A 107 -7.89 -6.52 12.15
C MET A 107 -7.92 -5.01 12.02
N VAL A 108 -6.85 -4.43 11.46
CA VAL A 108 -6.80 -3.03 11.03
C VAL A 108 -6.70 -2.99 9.51
N SER A 109 -7.72 -2.42 8.88
CA SER A 109 -7.81 -2.33 7.42
C SER A 109 -7.57 -0.92 6.92
N ILE A 110 -6.63 -0.77 5.99
CA ILE A 110 -6.33 0.50 5.31
C ILE A 110 -6.80 0.42 3.86
N PHE A 111 -7.73 1.28 3.48
CA PHE A 111 -8.20 1.42 2.11
C PHE A 111 -7.44 2.54 1.37
N MET A 112 -6.93 2.21 0.19
CA MET A 112 -6.17 3.11 -0.67
C MET A 112 -7.06 3.61 -1.81
N SER A 113 -7.27 4.92 -1.88
CA SER A 113 -8.01 5.55 -2.99
C SER A 113 -7.12 5.70 -4.23
N LEU A 114 -7.72 6.00 -5.38
CA LEU A 114 -6.99 6.21 -6.65
C LEU A 114 -5.95 7.35 -6.60
N LEU A 115 -6.09 8.27 -5.64
CA LEU A 115 -5.17 9.40 -5.43
C LEU A 115 -4.05 9.09 -4.43
N ASN A 116 -4.01 7.87 -3.91
CA ASN A 116 -2.95 7.41 -3.03
C ASN A 116 -1.86 6.70 -3.84
N VAL A 117 -0.65 6.72 -3.29
CA VAL A 117 0.43 5.85 -3.76
C VAL A 117 0.08 4.40 -3.45
N HIS A 118 0.19 3.51 -4.43
CA HIS A 118 -0.15 2.09 -4.29
C HIS A 118 1.04 1.16 -3.97
N ALA A 119 2.19 1.74 -3.63
CA ALA A 119 3.27 1.00 -3.01
C ALA A 119 2.88 0.59 -1.59
N ASN A 120 3.30 -0.60 -1.18
CA ASN A 120 3.11 -1.09 0.18
C ASN A 120 4.44 -1.37 0.85
N TRP A 121 4.48 -1.14 2.16
CA TRP A 121 5.66 -1.27 3.00
C TRP A 121 5.51 -2.42 3.99
N ILE A 122 6.65 -2.95 4.41
CA ILE A 122 6.75 -3.91 5.50
C ILE A 122 6.30 -3.21 6.80
N PRO A 123 5.29 -3.75 7.53
CA PRO A 123 4.74 -3.07 8.70
C PRO A 123 5.58 -3.24 9.96
N VAL A 124 6.43 -4.26 10.05
CA VAL A 124 7.27 -4.56 11.22
C VAL A 124 8.62 -5.16 10.81
N ASP A 125 9.64 -4.96 11.65
CA ASP A 125 10.92 -5.64 11.50
C ASP A 125 10.80 -7.12 11.90
N GLY A 126 11.42 -8.01 11.12
CA GLY A 126 11.35 -9.43 11.41
C GLY A 126 11.87 -10.34 10.31
N THR A 127 11.29 -11.54 10.27
CA THR A 127 11.56 -12.55 9.24
C THR A 127 10.24 -13.02 8.63
N ILE A 128 10.22 -13.11 7.31
CA ILE A 128 9.06 -13.60 6.56
C ILE A 128 8.89 -15.09 6.85
N LYS A 129 7.75 -15.45 7.44
CA LYS A 129 7.39 -16.85 7.74
C LYS A 129 6.66 -17.52 6.59
N MET A 130 5.78 -16.78 5.93
CA MET A 130 4.93 -17.32 4.88
C MET A 130 4.58 -16.23 3.87
N VAL A 131 4.56 -16.60 2.59
CA VAL A 131 4.05 -15.77 1.50
C VAL A 131 3.10 -16.63 0.65
N ARG A 132 1.81 -16.32 0.70
CA ARG A 132 0.78 -17.08 -0.01
C ARG A 132 -0.06 -16.18 -0.89
N HIS A 133 0.08 -16.38 -2.19
CA HIS A 133 -0.73 -15.72 -3.20
C HIS A 133 -1.95 -16.56 -3.55
N HIS A 134 -3.13 -15.94 -3.54
CA HIS A 134 -4.38 -16.54 -3.99
C HIS A 134 -4.90 -15.76 -5.19
N ASP A 135 -5.07 -16.47 -6.29
CA ASP A 135 -5.79 -15.94 -7.46
C ASP A 135 -7.29 -15.88 -7.12
N GLY A 136 -7.94 -14.74 -7.37
CA GLY A 136 -9.35 -14.54 -7.03
C GLY A 136 -10.17 -13.81 -8.10
N ASN A 137 -11.44 -13.58 -7.79
CA ASN A 137 -12.48 -12.95 -8.62
C ASN A 137 -12.58 -11.41 -8.39
N PHE A 138 -13.54 -10.73 -9.03
CA PHE A 138 -13.57 -9.27 -9.22
C PHE A 138 -14.59 -8.50 -8.36
N PHE A 139 -14.61 -8.66 -7.04
CA PHE A 139 -15.52 -7.91 -6.17
C PHE A 139 -14.94 -6.54 -5.72
N LYS A 140 -15.81 -5.59 -5.35
CA LYS A 140 -15.41 -4.24 -4.92
C LYS A 140 -14.64 -4.31 -3.60
N ALA A 141 -13.43 -3.73 -3.55
CA ALA A 141 -12.46 -3.89 -2.46
C ALA A 141 -12.93 -3.44 -1.06
N TRP A 142 -13.97 -2.60 -0.98
CA TRP A 142 -14.49 -2.07 0.27
C TRP A 142 -15.54 -2.97 0.93
N LEU A 143 -15.99 -4.03 0.25
CA LEU A 143 -16.95 -4.98 0.82
C LEU A 143 -16.21 -6.00 1.70
N PRO A 144 -16.77 -6.40 2.87
CA PRO A 144 -16.16 -7.41 3.74
C PRO A 144 -15.82 -8.72 3.03
N LYS A 145 -16.66 -9.15 2.07
CA LYS A 145 -16.45 -10.35 1.27
C LYS A 145 -15.30 -10.27 0.26
N ALA A 146 -14.79 -9.06 -0.04
CA ALA A 146 -13.66 -8.90 -0.95
C ALA A 146 -12.38 -9.52 -0.39
N SER A 147 -12.24 -9.63 0.94
CA SER A 147 -11.07 -10.25 1.56
C SER A 147 -10.97 -11.76 1.31
N GLU A 148 -12.07 -12.43 0.96
CA GLU A 148 -12.11 -13.88 0.68
C GLU A 148 -12.12 -14.22 -0.81
N GLU A 149 -12.86 -13.44 -1.61
CA GLU A 149 -13.13 -13.78 -3.00
C GLU A 149 -12.20 -13.08 -4.01
N ASN A 150 -11.49 -12.03 -3.63
CA ASN A 150 -10.59 -11.31 -4.55
C ASN A 150 -9.15 -11.86 -4.55
N GLU A 151 -8.41 -11.52 -5.61
CA GLU A 151 -6.96 -11.73 -5.64
C GLU A 151 -6.33 -11.08 -4.40
N ARG A 152 -5.57 -11.89 -3.66
CA ARG A 152 -4.95 -11.48 -2.41
C ARG A 152 -3.59 -12.15 -2.22
N CYS A 153 -2.67 -11.44 -1.57
CA CYS A 153 -1.42 -12.03 -1.11
C CYS A 153 -1.31 -11.85 0.39
N THR A 154 -1.13 -12.96 1.08
CA THR A 154 -0.95 -13.04 2.53
C THR A 154 0.54 -13.16 2.83
N VAL A 155 1.06 -12.30 3.70
CA VAL A 155 2.44 -12.33 4.17
C VAL A 155 2.44 -12.35 5.69
N VAL A 156 3.06 -13.38 6.27
CA VAL A 156 3.24 -13.50 7.72
C VAL A 156 4.66 -13.13 8.08
N ILE A 157 4.80 -12.25 9.07
CA ILE A 157 6.06 -11.72 9.55
C ILE A 157 6.18 -12.07 11.03
N SER A 158 7.30 -12.67 11.40
CA SER A 158 7.65 -12.96 12.79
C SER A 158 8.70 -11.96 13.26
N THR A 159 8.36 -11.19 14.29
CA THR A 159 9.27 -10.23 14.93
C THR A 159 10.37 -10.94 15.70
N ALA A 160 11.40 -10.21 16.11
CA ALA A 160 12.53 -10.77 16.87
C ALA A 160 12.11 -11.40 18.22
N ASP A 161 11.01 -10.94 18.81
CA ASP A 161 10.45 -11.50 20.05
C ASP A 161 9.45 -12.64 19.83
N GLY A 162 9.29 -13.10 18.58
CA GLY A 162 8.43 -14.22 18.21
C GLY A 162 6.97 -13.85 17.99
N THR A 163 6.60 -12.58 18.11
CA THR A 163 5.25 -12.12 17.79
C THR A 163 5.01 -12.25 16.28
N GLU A 164 3.88 -12.85 15.90
CA GLU A 164 3.53 -13.02 14.49
C GLU A 164 2.41 -12.07 14.07
N ILE A 165 2.62 -11.41 12.94
CA ILE A 165 1.69 -10.45 12.32
C ILE A 165 1.46 -10.87 10.89
N LEU A 166 0.22 -10.72 10.43
CA LEU A 166 -0.15 -10.98 9.06
C LEU A 166 -0.50 -9.67 8.35
N ALA A 167 0.14 -9.44 7.21
CA ALA A 167 -0.22 -8.39 6.26
C ALA A 167 -0.85 -9.03 5.02
N ARG A 168 -2.08 -8.66 4.70
CA ARG A 168 -2.81 -9.15 3.53
C ARG A 168 -3.05 -8.02 2.55
N GLN A 169 -2.44 -8.14 1.38
CA GLN A 169 -2.71 -7.28 0.23
C GLN A 169 -3.97 -7.79 -0.48
N ILE A 170 -4.94 -6.91 -0.74
CA ILE A 170 -6.19 -7.27 -1.42
C ILE A 170 -6.38 -6.34 -2.63
N ALA A 171 -6.46 -6.95 -3.80
CA ALA A 171 -6.76 -6.30 -5.06
C ALA A 171 -8.26 -5.96 -5.14
N GLY A 172 -8.62 -4.76 -5.60
CA GLY A 172 -10.01 -4.38 -5.85
C GLY A 172 -10.59 -4.86 -7.18
N ALA A 173 -11.88 -4.57 -7.41
CA ALA A 173 -12.59 -4.98 -8.63
C ALA A 173 -11.95 -4.55 -9.96
N MET A 174 -11.17 -3.45 -9.96
CA MET A 174 -10.44 -2.96 -11.14
C MET A 174 -8.97 -3.40 -11.16
N ALA A 175 -8.47 -3.92 -10.05
CA ALA A 175 -7.13 -4.43 -9.86
C ALA A 175 -7.00 -5.83 -10.48
N ARG A 176 -5.84 -6.13 -11.08
CA ARG A 176 -5.59 -7.42 -11.76
C ARG A 176 -4.21 -8.02 -11.44
N ARG A 177 -3.50 -7.42 -10.46
CA ARG A 177 -2.16 -7.88 -10.10
C ARG A 177 -1.73 -7.31 -8.76
N ILE A 178 -1.46 -8.21 -7.83
CA ILE A 178 -0.60 -7.95 -6.68
C ILE A 178 0.82 -8.39 -7.06
N VAL A 179 1.79 -7.54 -6.74
CA VAL A 179 3.20 -7.89 -6.81
C VAL A 179 3.74 -7.83 -5.39
N THR A 180 4.17 -8.97 -4.88
CA THR A 180 4.77 -9.11 -3.56
C THR A 180 6.25 -9.42 -3.73
N TYR A 181 7.11 -8.75 -2.98
CA TYR A 181 8.57 -8.85 -3.13
C TYR A 181 9.25 -9.85 -2.19
N PRO A 182 8.87 -9.93 -0.91
CA PRO A 182 9.55 -10.81 0.01
C PRO A 182 9.30 -12.29 -0.31
N HIS A 183 10.28 -13.14 0.03
CA HIS A 183 10.17 -14.58 0.01
C HIS A 183 10.26 -15.16 1.43
N GLU A 184 9.76 -16.38 1.60
CA GLU A 184 9.84 -17.08 2.88
C GLU A 184 11.30 -17.24 3.33
N GLY A 185 11.57 -16.91 4.60
CA GLY A 185 12.90 -16.93 5.20
C GLY A 185 13.69 -15.62 5.06
N ASP A 186 13.21 -14.66 4.27
CA ASP A 186 13.87 -13.36 4.14
C ASP A 186 13.79 -12.55 5.44
N ALA A 187 14.88 -11.89 5.81
CA ALA A 187 14.84 -10.81 6.79
C ALA A 187 14.18 -9.59 6.15
N CYS A 188 13.26 -8.95 6.87
CA CYS A 188 12.54 -7.78 6.38
C CYS A 188 12.56 -6.67 7.42
N PHE A 189 12.60 -5.43 6.93
CA PHE A 189 12.65 -4.24 7.78
C PHE A 189 11.59 -3.22 7.36
N VAL A 190 11.09 -2.45 8.33
CA VAL A 190 10.41 -1.18 8.08
C VAL A 190 11.31 -0.33 7.16
N ASP A 191 10.69 0.46 6.26
CA ASP A 191 11.27 1.14 5.09
C ASP A 191 11.37 0.29 3.82
N GLU A 192 11.34 -1.04 3.93
CA GLU A 192 11.33 -1.92 2.75
C GLU A 192 9.92 -2.06 2.18
N HIS A 193 9.86 -2.31 0.87
CA HIS A 193 8.57 -2.51 0.20
C HIS A 193 8.10 -3.96 0.37
N LEU A 194 6.89 -4.12 0.88
CA LEU A 194 6.14 -5.36 0.83
C LEU A 194 5.75 -5.70 -0.61
N GLY A 195 5.36 -4.69 -1.39
CA GLY A 195 4.83 -4.92 -2.71
C GLY A 195 4.16 -3.72 -3.35
N PHE A 196 3.35 -4.01 -4.37
CA PHE A 196 2.57 -3.04 -5.12
C PHE A 196 1.25 -3.67 -5.57
N ILE A 197 0.15 -2.93 -5.40
CA ILE A 197 -1.18 -3.40 -5.84
C ILE A 197 -1.70 -2.46 -6.92
N LYS A 198 -2.07 -2.99 -8.09
CA LYS A 198 -2.56 -2.16 -9.20
C LYS A 198 -4.05 -1.83 -9.02
N PHE A 199 -4.46 -0.58 -9.22
CA PHE A 199 -5.83 -0.03 -9.26
C PHE A 199 -6.82 -0.40 -8.14
N GLY A 200 -6.70 0.30 -7.01
CA GLY A 200 -7.65 0.23 -5.90
C GLY A 200 -7.34 -0.97 -5.03
N SER A 201 -6.89 -0.71 -3.81
CA SER A 201 -6.37 -1.78 -2.97
C SER A 201 -6.55 -1.51 -1.50
N ARG A 202 -6.71 -2.59 -0.77
CA ARG A 202 -6.84 -2.61 0.67
C ARG A 202 -5.65 -3.40 1.21
N VAL A 203 -5.13 -2.98 2.35
CA VAL A 203 -4.16 -3.76 3.12
C VAL A 203 -4.75 -4.02 4.49
N ASP A 204 -4.90 -5.29 4.83
CA ASP A 204 -5.36 -5.75 6.14
C ASP A 204 -4.15 -6.17 6.97
N LEU A 205 -4.08 -5.66 8.20
CA LEU A 205 -3.16 -6.12 9.22
C LEU A 205 -3.94 -6.95 10.24
N PHE A 206 -3.44 -8.14 10.59
CA PHE A 206 -3.96 -8.96 11.67
C PHE A 206 -2.93 -9.02 12.79
N LEU A 207 -3.33 -8.51 13.94
CA LEU A 207 -2.50 -8.29 15.12
C LEU A 207 -2.96 -9.22 16.26
N PRO A 208 -2.05 -9.67 17.14
CA PRO A 208 -2.44 -10.46 18.30
C PRO A 208 -3.39 -9.67 19.22
N LEU A 209 -4.26 -10.40 19.93
CA LEU A 209 -5.11 -9.79 20.96
C LEU A 209 -4.22 -9.15 22.05
N GLY A 210 -4.67 -8.02 22.61
CA GLY A 210 -3.90 -7.25 23.58
C GLY A 210 -2.93 -6.23 22.97
N THR A 211 -2.82 -6.17 21.64
CA THR A 211 -2.12 -5.10 20.93
C THR A 211 -2.81 -3.75 21.15
N GLU A 212 -2.05 -2.72 21.46
CA GLU A 212 -2.57 -1.35 21.63
C GLU A 212 -2.66 -0.66 20.27
N VAL A 213 -3.88 -0.53 19.73
CA VAL A 213 -4.12 0.13 18.43
C VAL A 213 -4.20 1.65 18.61
N CYS A 214 -3.33 2.37 17.90
CA CYS A 214 -3.20 3.84 17.97
C CYS A 214 -4.15 4.59 17.03
N VAL A 215 -4.69 3.89 16.02
CA VAL A 215 -5.55 4.48 14.98
C VAL A 215 -7.01 4.14 15.18
N LYS A 216 -7.89 5.01 14.68
CA LYS A 216 -9.35 4.85 14.75
C LYS A 216 -9.96 4.75 13.35
N LEU A 217 -11.19 4.26 13.32
CA LEU A 217 -11.99 4.27 12.10
C LEU A 217 -12.03 5.68 11.50
N ASN A 218 -11.75 5.76 10.21
CA ASN A 218 -11.63 6.96 9.38
C ASN A 218 -10.34 7.78 9.47
N ASP A 219 -9.37 7.38 10.29
CA ASP A 219 -8.07 8.06 10.32
C ASP A 219 -7.35 7.93 8.99
N ARG A 220 -6.58 8.96 8.64
CA ARG A 220 -5.71 8.94 7.46
C ARG A 220 -4.38 8.33 7.84
N THR A 221 -3.86 7.47 6.97
CA THR A 221 -2.57 6.81 7.14
C THR A 221 -1.64 7.20 6.00
N VAL A 222 -0.37 7.38 6.35
CA VAL A 222 0.75 7.52 5.42
C VAL A 222 1.64 6.30 5.60
N GLY A 223 1.81 5.54 4.52
CA GLY A 223 2.62 4.34 4.51
C GLY A 223 4.05 4.62 4.95
N ASN A 224 4.60 3.75 5.79
CA ASN A 224 5.93 3.85 6.37
C ASN A 224 6.17 5.10 7.25
N GLU A 225 5.11 5.74 7.73
CA GLU A 225 5.19 6.92 8.60
C GLU A 225 4.20 6.85 9.77
N THR A 226 2.95 6.46 9.51
CA THR A 226 1.92 6.40 10.55
C THR A 226 2.07 5.16 11.42
N ILE A 227 2.13 5.34 12.75
CA ILE A 227 2.08 4.25 13.72
C ILE A 227 0.64 3.73 13.79
N ILE A 228 0.46 2.43 13.55
CA ILE A 228 -0.83 1.73 13.63
C ILE A 228 -1.07 1.20 15.03
N ALA A 229 -0.04 0.61 15.64
CA ALA A 229 -0.18 -0.05 16.94
C ALA A 229 1.17 -0.25 17.65
N HIS A 230 1.10 -0.46 18.96
CA HIS A 230 2.17 -1.03 19.77
C HIS A 230 1.84 -2.49 20.13
N LEU A 231 2.73 -3.41 19.77
CA LEU A 231 2.58 -4.84 20.06
C LEU A 231 2.71 -5.16 21.55
N LYS A 232 3.38 -4.29 22.29
CA LYS A 232 3.44 -4.30 23.74
C LYS A 232 2.76 -3.03 24.25
N PRO A 233 1.91 -3.11 25.30
CA PRO A 233 1.48 -1.90 25.98
C PRO A 233 2.72 -1.15 26.46
N GLN A 234 2.78 0.17 26.23
CA GLN A 234 3.84 0.99 26.81
C GLN A 234 3.81 0.79 28.33
N LYS A 235 4.90 0.28 28.92
CA LYS A 235 5.08 0.43 30.37
C LYS A 235 5.20 1.92 30.60
N GLU A 236 4.24 2.51 31.31
CA GLU A 236 4.40 3.87 31.84
C GLU A 236 5.75 3.91 32.57
N GLU A 237 6.67 4.75 32.11
CA GLU A 237 7.87 5.09 32.87
C GLU A 237 7.38 5.88 34.10
N GLU A 238 7.42 5.24 35.27
CA GLU A 238 7.25 5.89 36.58
C GLU A 238 8.35 6.92 36.87
#